data_AF-A0A0F2JDV9-F1
#
_entry.id   AF-A0A0F2JDV9-F1
#
_cell.length_a   1.000
_cell.length_b   1.000
_cell.length_c   1.000
_cell.angle_alpha   90.00
_cell.angle_beta   90.00
_cell.angle_gamma   90.00
#
_symmetry.space_group_name_H-M   'P 1'
#
loop_
_entity.id
_entity.type
_entity.pdbx_description
1 polymer ?
#
loop_
_entity_poly.entity_id
_entity_poly.type
_entity_poly.pdbx_seq_one_letter_code
_entity_poly.pdbx_strand_id
1 'polypeptide(L)'
;MLLGLATGLHDQISVQDIGLTNKTEADGLAVGRASRFVGKVIETLLSGAYTIKDDELFRLLQALDETENHQLEPSALAGMPGVARLLQADAGLNYLKRLDLEKKMAQASHIVWATGGSLVPREVMDQYLSKGK
;
A
#
# COMPACT_ATOMS: atom_id res chain seq x y z
N MET A 1 10.46 -2.15 1.31
CA MET A 1 10.17 -3.48 1.90
C MET A 1 10.11 -4.58 0.83
N LEU A 2 9.22 -4.49 -0.17
CA LEU A 2 9.04 -5.52 -1.21
C LEU A 2 10.36 -5.97 -1.86
N LEU A 3 11.22 -5.03 -2.28
CA LEU A 3 12.52 -5.35 -2.88
C LEU A 3 13.41 -6.22 -1.98
N GLY A 4 13.49 -5.87 -0.70
CA GLY A 4 14.28 -6.61 0.29
C GLY A 4 13.74 -8.02 0.54
N LEU A 5 12.41 -8.20 0.56
CA LEU A 5 11.76 -9.50 0.69
C LEU A 5 11.95 -10.36 -0.57
N ALA A 6 11.66 -9.79 -1.75
CA ALA A 6 11.72 -10.51 -3.02
C ALA A 6 13.13 -10.99 -3.38
N THR A 7 14.16 -10.30 -2.90
CA THR A 7 15.57 -10.66 -3.14
C THR A 7 16.22 -11.45 -2.00
N GLY A 8 15.58 -11.53 -0.83
CA GLY A 8 16.21 -12.05 0.40
C GLY A 8 17.36 -11.19 0.95
N LEU A 9 17.66 -10.04 0.32
CA LEU A 9 18.75 -9.16 0.76
C LEU A 9 18.33 -8.24 1.91
N HIS A 10 17.02 -8.07 2.15
CA HIS A 10 16.45 -7.21 3.18
C HIS A 10 17.04 -5.79 3.18
N ASP A 11 17.78 -5.41 4.22
CA ASP A 11 18.42 -4.11 4.37
C ASP A 11 19.73 -3.98 3.60
N GLN A 12 20.23 -5.03 2.95
CA GLN A 12 21.46 -4.99 2.14
C GLN A 12 21.24 -4.41 0.75
N ILE A 13 20.00 -4.10 0.37
CA ILE A 13 19.63 -3.46 -0.90
C ILE A 13 18.71 -2.26 -0.65
N SER A 14 18.86 -1.20 -1.44
CA SER A 14 17.90 -0.10 -1.51
C SER A 14 17.32 0.07 -2.91
N VAL A 15 16.21 0.81 -3.02
CA VAL A 15 15.56 1.09 -4.31
C VAL A 15 16.48 1.89 -5.25
N GLN A 16 17.41 2.69 -4.72
CA GLN A 16 18.42 3.40 -5.51
C GLN A 16 19.45 2.47 -6.14
N ASP A 17 19.78 1.35 -5.50
CA ASP A 17 20.72 0.36 -6.03
C ASP A 17 20.19 -0.26 -7.35
N ILE A 18 18.88 -0.20 -7.59
CA ILE A 18 18.21 -0.63 -8.82
C ILE A 18 17.73 0.54 -9.71
N GLY A 19 18.19 1.76 -9.45
CA GLY A 19 17.91 2.94 -10.28
C GLY A 19 16.60 3.68 -9.99
N LEU A 20 15.88 3.34 -8.91
CA LEU A 20 14.68 4.10 -8.50
C LEU A 20 15.06 5.33 -7.67
N THR A 21 14.26 6.40 -7.78
CA THR A 21 14.57 7.70 -7.18
C THR A 21 14.13 7.84 -5.71
N ASN A 22 13.25 6.95 -5.22
CA ASN A 22 12.57 7.07 -3.93
C ASN A 22 11.74 8.37 -3.77
N LYS A 23 11.32 8.99 -4.87
CA LYS A 23 10.41 10.14 -4.86
C LYS A 23 8.97 9.66 -5.00
N THR A 24 8.13 10.04 -4.05
CA THR A 24 6.69 9.75 -3.99
C THR A 24 6.02 10.83 -3.15
N GLU A 25 4.75 11.09 -3.43
CA GLU A 25 3.86 11.94 -2.63
C GLU A 25 3.39 11.25 -1.34
N ALA A 26 3.59 9.94 -1.22
CA ALA A 26 3.44 9.21 0.03
C ALA A 26 4.70 9.37 0.90
N ASP A 27 4.89 10.56 1.45
CA ASP A 27 6.04 10.96 2.26
C ASP A 27 6.34 10.00 3.43
N GLY A 28 5.31 9.57 4.17
CA GLY A 28 5.42 8.56 5.24
C GLY A 28 5.90 7.19 4.77
N LEU A 29 5.85 6.91 3.46
CA LEU A 29 6.30 5.68 2.83
C LEU A 29 7.56 5.86 1.97
N ALA A 30 8.13 7.07 1.90
CA ALA A 30 9.30 7.42 1.09
C ALA A 30 10.62 6.86 1.66
N VAL A 31 10.68 5.55 1.92
CA VAL A 31 11.79 4.85 2.56
C VAL A 31 12.47 3.90 1.57
N GLY A 32 13.69 4.26 1.15
CA GLY A 32 14.39 3.54 0.09
C GLY A 32 15.03 2.21 0.50
N ARG A 33 15.27 1.96 1.80
CA ARG A 33 15.92 0.75 2.32
C ARG A 33 15.08 0.13 3.42
N ALA A 34 14.87 -1.18 3.37
CA ALA A 34 14.08 -1.87 4.38
C ALA A 34 14.77 -1.84 5.76
N SER A 35 13.98 -2.01 6.82
CA SER A 35 14.52 -2.16 8.17
C SER A 35 15.37 -3.43 8.28
N ARG A 36 16.54 -3.29 8.92
CA ARG A 36 17.50 -4.37 9.21
C ARG A 36 16.94 -5.52 10.04
N PHE A 37 15.96 -5.20 10.89
CA PHE A 37 15.37 -6.17 11.80
C PHE A 37 14.00 -6.64 11.31
N VAL A 38 13.09 -5.70 11.03
CA VAL A 38 11.69 -6.01 10.79
C VAL A 38 11.51 -6.96 9.62
N GLY A 39 12.21 -6.74 8.50
CA GLY A 39 12.06 -7.57 7.31
C GLY A 39 12.27 -9.05 7.57
N LYS A 40 13.30 -9.41 8.36
CA LYS A 40 13.61 -10.81 8.71
C LYS A 40 12.60 -11.43 9.68
N VAL A 41 12.04 -10.61 10.57
CA VAL A 41 11.10 -11.08 11.59
C VAL A 41 9.72 -11.33 11.00
N ILE A 42 9.25 -10.45 10.11
CA ILE A 42 7.86 -10.52 9.63
C ILE A 42 7.72 -11.33 8.34
N GLU A 43 8.79 -11.67 7.64
CA GLU A 43 8.73 -12.37 6.35
C GLU A 43 7.85 -13.63 6.40
N THR A 44 7.98 -14.45 7.45
CA THR A 44 7.19 -15.68 7.63
C THR A 44 5.74 -15.42 8.05
N LEU A 45 5.41 -14.19 8.46
CA LEU A 45 4.08 -13.77 8.88
C LEU A 45 3.32 -13.02 7.77
N LEU A 46 4.02 -12.58 6.72
CA LEU A 46 3.43 -11.84 5.60
C LEU A 46 2.88 -12.78 4.53
N SER A 47 1.63 -12.58 4.15
CA SER A 47 0.99 -13.28 3.03
C SER A 47 1.31 -12.69 1.66
N GLY A 48 1.82 -11.46 1.60
CA GLY A 48 2.14 -10.77 0.36
C GLY A 48 2.55 -9.32 0.57
N ALA A 49 3.04 -8.70 -0.51
CA ALA A 49 3.37 -7.29 -0.59
C ALA A 49 3.12 -6.79 -2.01
N TYR A 50 2.77 -5.52 -2.17
CA TYR A 50 2.52 -4.90 -3.47
C TYR A 50 2.98 -3.44 -3.45
N THR A 51 2.95 -2.80 -4.61
CA THR A 51 3.23 -1.37 -4.80
C THR A 51 2.01 -0.68 -5.40
N ILE A 52 1.90 0.62 -5.16
CA ILE A 52 0.87 1.51 -5.70
C ILE A 52 1.56 2.77 -6.23
N LYS A 53 0.97 3.39 -7.25
CA LYS A 53 1.45 4.66 -7.81
C LYS A 53 0.74 5.84 -7.15
N ASP A 54 1.40 6.99 -7.10
CA ASP A 54 0.86 8.21 -6.50
C ASP A 54 -0.49 8.65 -7.10
N ASP A 55 -0.66 8.51 -8.42
CA ASP A 55 -1.92 8.85 -9.11
C ASP A 55 -3.10 7.97 -8.66
N GLU A 56 -2.83 6.73 -8.28
CA GLU A 56 -3.86 5.83 -7.73
C GLU A 56 -4.19 6.21 -6.28
N LEU A 57 -3.21 6.65 -5.48
CA LEU A 57 -3.45 7.15 -4.11
C LEU A 57 -4.40 8.36 -4.10
N PHE A 58 -4.18 9.34 -4.99
CA PHE A 58 -5.03 10.52 -5.07
C PHE A 58 -6.45 10.19 -5.55
N ARG A 59 -6.59 9.29 -6.54
CA ARG A 59 -7.91 8.82 -6.98
C ARG A 59 -8.67 8.09 -5.87
N LEU A 60 -7.97 7.29 -5.07
CA LEU A 60 -8.57 6.61 -3.91
C LEU A 60 -8.95 7.58 -2.80
N LEU A 61 -8.15 8.62 -2.55
CA LEU A 61 -8.49 9.68 -1.61
C LEU A 61 -9.77 10.42 -2.05
N GLN A 62 -9.86 10.80 -3.33
CA GLN A 62 -11.08 11.43 -3.85
C GLN A 62 -12.30 10.52 -3.69
N ALA A 63 -12.18 9.25 -4.08
CA ALA A 63 -13.27 8.30 -3.94
C ALA A 63 -13.72 8.15 -2.47
N LEU A 64 -12.77 8.08 -1.53
CA LEU A 64 -13.07 7.97 -0.09
C LEU A 64 -13.77 9.22 0.45
N ASP A 65 -13.35 10.41 0.03
CA ASP A 65 -14.01 11.67 0.40
C ASP A 65 -15.44 11.73 -0.15
N GLU A 66 -15.64 11.32 -1.41
CA GLU A 66 -16.95 11.33 -2.08
C GLU A 66 -17.92 10.29 -1.51
N THR A 67 -17.45 9.10 -1.14
CA THR A 67 -18.32 8.00 -0.68
C THR A 67 -18.51 7.95 0.82
N GLU A 68 -17.46 8.25 1.60
CA GLU A 68 -17.46 8.10 3.06
C GLU A 68 -17.22 9.41 3.81
N ASN A 69 -17.01 10.54 3.12
CA ASN A 69 -16.69 11.85 3.72
C ASN A 69 -15.50 11.77 4.69
N HIS A 70 -14.48 11.01 4.29
CA HIS A 70 -13.26 10.80 5.06
C HIS A 70 -12.03 11.21 4.24
N GLN A 71 -11.19 12.04 4.86
CA GLN A 71 -10.00 12.60 4.24
C GLN A 71 -8.75 12.06 4.94
N LEU A 72 -7.84 11.48 4.16
CA LEU A 72 -6.62 10.86 4.63
C LEU A 72 -5.41 11.44 3.87
N GLU A 73 -4.21 11.34 4.44
CA GLU A 73 -2.99 11.67 3.70
C GLU A 73 -2.65 10.56 2.67
N PRO A 74 -1.94 10.84 1.57
CA PRO A 74 -1.68 9.86 0.51
C PRO A 74 -1.09 8.53 1.01
N SER A 75 -0.16 8.58 1.96
CA SER A 75 0.46 7.40 2.59
C SER A 75 -0.57 6.44 3.20
N ALA A 76 -1.65 6.96 3.77
CA ALA A 76 -2.68 6.17 4.44
C ALA A 76 -3.63 5.43 3.48
N LEU A 77 -3.60 5.74 2.18
CA LEU A 77 -4.41 5.07 1.16
C LEU A 77 -3.73 3.82 0.59
N ALA A 78 -2.45 3.59 0.88
CA ALA A 78 -1.69 2.48 0.30
C ALA A 78 -2.30 1.09 0.58
N GLY A 79 -3.05 0.94 1.66
CA GLY A 79 -3.77 -0.30 2.02
C GLY A 79 -5.09 -0.52 1.26
N MET A 80 -5.71 0.56 0.77
CA MET A 80 -7.04 0.52 0.14
C MET A 80 -7.15 -0.41 -1.08
N PRO A 81 -6.19 -0.45 -2.04
CA PRO A 81 -6.31 -1.33 -3.20
C PRO A 81 -6.11 -2.82 -2.85
N GLY A 82 -5.64 -3.16 -1.64
CA GLY A 82 -5.24 -4.52 -1.27
C GLY A 82 -6.32 -5.57 -1.52
N VAL A 83 -7.60 -5.25 -1.25
CA VAL A 83 -8.73 -6.14 -1.53
C VAL A 83 -8.91 -6.38 -3.03
N ALA A 84 -8.84 -5.33 -3.86
CA ALA A 84 -8.93 -5.46 -5.31
C ALA A 84 -7.74 -6.26 -5.87
N ARG A 85 -6.53 -6.03 -5.36
CA ARG A 85 -5.34 -6.82 -5.74
C ARG A 85 -5.50 -8.30 -5.37
N LEU A 86 -6.08 -8.62 -4.22
CA LEU A 86 -6.33 -9.99 -3.79
C LEU A 86 -7.39 -10.69 -4.66
N LEU A 87 -8.47 -9.99 -4.99
CA LEU A 87 -9.64 -10.57 -5.65
C LEU A 87 -9.60 -10.51 -7.18
N GLN A 88 -8.73 -9.69 -7.79
CA GLN A 88 -8.76 -9.44 -9.23
C GLN A 88 -7.40 -9.62 -9.93
N ALA A 89 -6.28 -9.49 -9.22
CA ALA A 89 -4.98 -9.72 -9.83
C ALA A 89 -4.62 -11.20 -9.84
N ASP A 90 -3.93 -11.67 -10.89
CA ASP A 90 -3.51 -13.07 -11.03
C ASP A 90 -2.75 -13.58 -9.81
N ALA A 91 -1.86 -12.78 -9.23
CA ALA A 91 -1.11 -13.13 -8.02
C ALA A 91 -2.03 -13.35 -6.81
N GLY A 92 -3.08 -12.53 -6.66
CA GLY A 92 -4.08 -12.66 -5.60
C GLY A 92 -4.97 -13.87 -5.78
N LEU A 93 -5.49 -14.09 -7.00
CA LEU A 93 -6.29 -15.26 -7.34
C LEU A 93 -5.51 -16.57 -7.13
N ASN A 94 -4.24 -16.59 -7.55
CA ASN A 94 -3.35 -17.73 -7.31
C ASN A 94 -3.09 -17.97 -5.82
N TYR A 95 -2.95 -16.91 -5.02
CA TYR A 95 -2.83 -17.02 -3.57
C TYR A 95 -4.08 -17.65 -2.94
N LEU A 96 -5.28 -17.18 -3.33
CA LEU A 96 -6.55 -17.70 -2.82
C LEU A 96 -6.74 -19.18 -3.16
N LYS A 97 -6.43 -19.57 -4.40
CA LYS A 97 -6.51 -20.96 -4.87
C LYS A 97 -5.51 -21.87 -4.12
N ARG A 98 -4.26 -21.42 -3.98
CA ARG A 98 -3.20 -22.18 -3.28
C ARG A 98 -3.54 -22.47 -1.82
N LEU A 99 -4.27 -21.57 -1.16
CA LEU A 99 -4.66 -21.70 0.24
C LEU A 99 -6.11 -22.19 0.45
N ASP A 100 -6.81 -22.58 -0.62
CA ASP A 100 -8.21 -23.02 -0.56
C ASP A 100 -9.13 -22.01 0.15
N LEU A 101 -9.00 -20.73 -0.24
CA LEU A 101 -9.72 -19.60 0.34
C LEU A 101 -10.85 -19.07 -0.55
N GLU A 102 -10.90 -19.45 -1.84
CA GLU A 102 -11.85 -18.91 -2.83
C GLU A 102 -13.30 -18.97 -2.34
N LYS A 103 -13.72 -20.11 -1.78
CA LYS A 103 -15.09 -20.33 -1.26
C LYS A 103 -15.37 -19.61 0.07
N LYS A 104 -14.35 -19.10 0.75
CA LYS A 104 -14.45 -18.42 2.05
C LYS A 104 -14.51 -16.90 1.92
N MET A 105 -14.18 -16.35 0.75
CA MET A 105 -14.12 -14.91 0.55
C MET A 105 -15.46 -14.20 0.75
N ALA A 106 -16.59 -14.89 0.56
CA ALA A 106 -17.92 -14.35 0.84
C ALA A 106 -18.20 -14.04 2.33
N GLN A 107 -17.35 -14.52 3.24
CA GLN A 107 -17.42 -14.27 4.69
C GLN A 107 -16.15 -13.57 5.21
N ALA A 108 -15.28 -13.10 4.32
CA ALA A 108 -14.03 -12.46 4.71
C ALA A 108 -14.27 -11.00 5.11
N SER A 109 -13.61 -10.56 6.17
CA SER A 109 -13.52 -9.14 6.53
C SER A 109 -12.24 -8.55 5.95
N HIS A 110 -12.38 -7.47 5.19
CA HIS A 110 -11.25 -6.70 4.67
C HIS A 110 -11.03 -5.47 5.54
N ILE A 111 -9.89 -5.42 6.22
CA ILE A 111 -9.55 -4.33 7.12
C ILE A 111 -8.46 -3.50 6.46
N VAL A 112 -8.78 -2.24 6.18
CA VAL A 112 -7.80 -1.25 5.69
C VAL A 112 -7.28 -0.48 6.89
N TRP A 113 -5.96 -0.35 7.01
CA TRP A 113 -5.31 0.37 8.10
C TRP A 113 -4.94 1.78 7.66
N ALA A 114 -5.79 2.76 7.98
CA ALA A 114 -5.48 4.17 7.78
C ALA A 114 -4.43 4.65 8.79
N THR A 115 -3.31 5.19 8.32
CA THR A 115 -2.16 5.54 9.19
C THR A 115 -2.05 7.01 9.56
N GLY A 116 -2.75 7.91 8.87
CA GLY A 116 -2.61 9.36 9.04
C GLY A 116 -3.60 10.17 8.20
N GLY A 117 -3.61 11.49 8.40
CA GLY A 117 -4.51 12.42 7.71
C GLY A 117 -5.18 13.48 8.58
N SER A 118 -5.40 13.20 9.87
CA SER A 118 -6.18 14.09 10.75
C SER A 118 -5.54 15.45 11.04
N LEU A 119 -4.22 15.57 10.85
CA LEU A 119 -3.45 16.79 11.06
C LEU A 119 -3.06 17.50 9.76
N VAL A 120 -3.52 17.01 8.61
CA VAL A 120 -3.23 17.64 7.31
C VAL A 120 -3.98 18.97 7.24
N PRO A 121 -3.30 20.11 7.01
CA PRO A 121 -3.97 21.39 6.84
C PRO A 121 -4.94 21.36 5.65
N ARG A 122 -6.04 22.10 5.76
CA ARG A 122 -7.10 22.10 4.76
C ARG A 122 -6.59 22.46 3.36
N GLU A 123 -5.71 23.45 3.26
CA GLU A 123 -5.16 23.91 2.00
C GLU A 123 -4.31 22.84 1.31
N VAL A 124 -3.68 21.96 2.08
CA VAL A 124 -2.89 20.83 1.58
C VAL A 124 -3.83 19.69 1.16
N MET A 125 -4.87 19.42 1.95
CA MET A 125 -5.87 18.41 1.62
C MET A 125 -6.62 18.76 0.32
N ASP A 126 -6.99 20.02 0.13
CA ASP A 126 -7.63 20.51 -1.10
C ASP A 126 -6.71 20.29 -2.32
N GLN A 127 -5.39 20.44 -2.17
CA GLN A 127 -4.43 20.12 -3.23
C GLN A 127 -4.40 18.63 -3.52
N TYR A 128 -4.39 17.76 -2.50
CA TYR A 128 -4.43 16.31 -2.71
C TYR A 128 -5.70 15.86 -3.43
N LEU A 129 -6.87 16.36 -3.02
CA LEU A 129 -8.14 16.08 -3.68
C LEU A 129 -8.16 16.58 -5.13
N SER A 130 -7.52 17.71 -5.41
CA SER A 130 -7.43 18.23 -6.79
C SER A 130 -6.62 17.34 -7.72
N LYS A 131 -5.63 16.59 -7.20
CA LYS A 131 -4.80 15.65 -7.98
C LYS A 131 -5.52 14.34 -8.30
N GLY A 132 -6.62 14.02 -7.60
CA GLY A 132 -7.39 12.80 -7.84
C GLY A 132 -8.34 12.89 -9.04
N LYS A 133 -8.62 14.12 -9.50
CA LYS A 133 -9.54 14.42 -10.60
C LYS A 133 -9.04 14.00 -11.97
#